data_AF-A0A1M6R3L6-F1
#
_entry.id   AF-A0A1M6R3L6-F1
#
_cell.length_a   1.000
_cell.length_b   1.000
_cell.length_c   1.000
_cell.angle_alpha   90.00
_cell.angle_beta   90.00
_cell.angle_gamma   90.00
#
_symmetry.space_group_name_H-M   'P 1'
#
loop_
_entity.id
_entity.type
_entity.pdbx_description
1 polymer ?
#
loop_
_entity_poly.entity_id
_entity_poly.type
_entity_poly.pdbx_seq_one_letter_code
_entity_poly.pdbx_strand_id
1 'polypeptide(L)'
;MRKMTIRSQDSYIEINSEDIKNIIETFDGVSEVRNISDSTGKNIMGFNVILSNDYIEDLLKNQIEDIDYPLDEEGETILFEQSEYISDALIDNIREFLERRYNIDDFHGAYDIYKVSLEEGIGLTLTLSFGQVKNERCYKLASSINDRNIQS
;
A
#
# COMPACT_ATOMS: atom_id res chain seq x y z
N MET A 1 10.92 9.09 12.14
CA MET A 1 11.66 8.52 10.98
C MET A 1 12.35 7.26 11.42
N ARG A 2 11.96 6.13 10.83
CA ARG A 2 12.35 4.81 11.30
C ARG A 2 13.37 4.17 10.37
N LYS A 3 14.31 3.44 10.96
CA LYS A 3 15.34 2.68 10.27
C LYS A 3 15.22 1.22 10.65
N MET A 4 15.43 0.33 9.69
CA MET A 4 15.45 -1.10 9.91
C MET A 4 16.71 -1.69 9.30
N THR A 5 17.38 -2.54 10.07
CA THR A 5 18.47 -3.37 9.57
C THR A 5 17.88 -4.63 8.98
N ILE A 6 18.10 -4.84 7.69
CA ILE A 6 17.54 -5.94 6.91
C ILE A 6 18.69 -6.78 6.38
N ARG A 7 18.47 -8.10 6.32
CA ARG A 7 19.44 -9.01 5.73
C ARG A 7 19.25 -9.02 4.22
N SER A 8 20.24 -8.47 3.51
CA SER A 8 20.48 -8.71 2.09
C SER A 8 21.28 -10.01 1.93
N GLN A 9 21.24 -10.67 0.77
CA GLN A 9 21.88 -11.98 0.53
C GLN A 9 23.32 -12.06 1.09
N ASP A 10 24.12 -11.00 0.95
CA ASP A 10 25.54 -10.96 1.34
C ASP A 10 25.87 -9.99 2.48
N SER A 11 24.92 -9.19 2.97
CA SER A 11 25.20 -8.14 3.96
C SER A 11 23.97 -7.73 4.77
N TYR A 12 24.20 -6.93 5.82
CA TYR A 12 23.13 -6.20 6.48
C TYR A 12 23.08 -4.78 5.93
N ILE A 13 21.90 -4.36 5.50
CA ILE A 13 21.65 -3.02 4.99
C ILE A 13 20.67 -2.30 5.90
N GLU A 14 20.79 -0.98 5.96
CA GLU A 14 19.82 -0.14 6.64
C GLU A 14 18.89 0.47 5.60
N ILE A 15 17.59 0.19 5.73
CA ILE A 15 16.56 0.87 4.95
C ILE A 15 15.81 1.83 5.87
N ASN A 16 15.61 3.04 5.39
CA ASN A 16 14.85 4.04 6.10
C ASN A 16 13.40 4.10 5.58
N SER A 17 12.45 4.42 6.46
CA SER A 17 11.03 4.44 6.12
C SER A 17 10.65 5.53 5.11
N GLU A 18 11.47 6.57 4.95
CA GLU A 18 11.33 7.60 3.92
C GLU A 18 11.81 7.12 2.54
N ASP A 19 12.83 6.25 2.46
CA ASP A 19 13.24 5.64 1.18
C ASP A 19 12.09 4.82 0.60
N ILE A 20 11.42 4.04 1.45
CA ILE A 20 10.23 3.28 1.07
C ILE A 20 9.08 4.21 0.68
N LYS A 21 8.85 5.28 1.45
CA LYS A 21 7.83 6.28 1.11
C LYS A 21 8.07 6.85 -0.28
N ASN A 22 9.31 7.25 -0.58
CA ASN A 22 9.66 7.81 -1.88
C ASN A 22 9.41 6.80 -3.01
N ILE A 23 9.68 5.51 -2.79
CA ILE A 23 9.36 4.45 -3.78
C ILE A 23 7.85 4.41 -4.02
N ILE A 24 7.04 4.41 -2.96
CA ILE A 24 5.57 4.40 -3.07
C ILE A 24 5.09 5.64 -3.83
N GLU A 25 5.65 6.82 -3.56
CA GLU A 25 5.32 8.08 -4.24
C GLU A 25 5.69 8.10 -5.73
N THR A 26 6.57 7.22 -6.20
CA THR A 26 6.88 7.08 -7.64
C THR A 26 5.87 6.24 -8.41
N PHE A 27 4.92 5.59 -7.74
CA PHE A 27 3.92 4.77 -8.38
C PHE A 27 2.80 5.65 -8.94
N ASP A 28 2.54 5.57 -10.26
CA ASP A 28 1.58 6.46 -10.95
C ASP A 28 0.16 6.45 -10.33
N GLY A 29 -0.25 5.31 -9.75
CA GLY A 29 -1.53 5.18 -9.07
C GLY A 29 -1.60 5.77 -7.66
N VAL A 30 -0.56 6.45 -7.17
CA VAL A 30 -0.49 7.02 -5.81
C VAL A 30 -0.57 8.55 -5.87
N SER A 31 -1.45 9.13 -5.05
CA SER A 31 -1.57 10.58 -4.87
C SER A 31 -0.90 11.10 -3.61
N GLU A 32 -0.98 10.38 -2.49
CA GLU A 32 -0.38 10.81 -1.22
C GLU A 32 0.16 9.60 -0.44
N VAL A 33 1.29 9.79 0.24
CA VAL A 33 1.84 8.81 1.18
C VAL A 33 2.21 9.45 2.49
N ARG A 34 1.64 8.94 3.58
CA ARG A 34 1.99 9.34 4.94
C ARG A 34 2.71 8.20 5.66
N ASN A 35 3.91 8.50 6.14
CA ASN A 35 4.68 7.57 6.96
C ASN A 35 4.07 7.44 8.36
N ILE A 36 3.66 6.23 8.74
CA ILE A 36 3.14 5.92 10.08
C ILE A 36 3.99 4.86 10.79
N SER A 37 5.22 4.65 10.32
CA SER A 37 6.12 3.60 10.84
C SER A 37 6.45 3.78 12.32
N ASP A 38 6.37 4.99 12.86
CA ASP A 38 6.59 5.26 14.29
C ASP A 38 5.45 4.70 15.18
N SER A 39 4.26 4.45 14.61
CA SER A 39 3.10 3.85 15.29
C SER A 39 3.00 2.33 15.12
N THR A 40 3.98 1.72 14.46
CA THR A 40 4.03 0.27 14.18
C THR A 40 5.10 -0.43 15.02
N GLY A 41 5.04 -1.76 15.14
CA GLY A 41 6.05 -2.53 15.86
C GLY A 41 7.41 -2.56 15.15
N LYS A 42 8.52 -2.73 15.90
CA LYS A 42 9.95 -2.62 15.47
C LYS A 42 10.38 -3.31 14.17
N ASN A 43 9.60 -4.27 13.66
CA ASN A 43 9.96 -5.09 12.49
C ASN A 43 8.98 -4.91 11.31
N ILE A 44 8.10 -3.92 11.38
CA ILE A 44 7.12 -3.57 10.34
C ILE A 44 7.23 -2.08 10.02
N MET A 45 7.30 -1.69 8.76
CA MET A 45 7.08 -0.31 8.34
C MET A 45 5.60 -0.13 7.97
N GLY A 46 5.05 1.05 8.22
CA GLY A 46 3.65 1.36 7.97
C GLY A 46 3.49 2.66 7.21
N PHE A 47 2.56 2.67 6.26
CA PHE A 47 2.24 3.81 5.42
C PHE A 47 0.72 3.91 5.24
N ASN A 48 0.19 5.12 5.32
CA ASN A 48 -1.14 5.39 4.76
C ASN A 48 -0.94 5.91 3.35
N VAL A 49 -1.63 5.31 2.40
CA VAL A 49 -1.53 5.63 0.97
C VAL A 49 -2.91 6.05 0.49
N ILE A 50 -2.96 7.17 -0.22
CA ILE A 50 -4.14 7.61 -0.98
C ILE A 50 -3.84 7.36 -2.44
N LEU A 51 -4.67 6.55 -3.09
CA LEU A 51 -4.58 6.27 -4.51
C LEU A 51 -5.12 7.45 -5.33
N SER A 52 -4.61 7.60 -6.55
CA SER A 52 -5.03 8.66 -7.48
C SER A 52 -6.38 8.33 -8.11
N ASN A 53 -7.38 9.19 -7.91
CA ASN A 53 -8.70 9.03 -8.51
C ASN A 53 -8.65 9.10 -10.03
N ASP A 54 -7.83 10.01 -10.57
CA ASP A 54 -7.65 10.13 -12.01
C ASP A 54 -7.15 8.80 -12.62
N TYR A 55 -6.22 8.14 -11.93
CA TYR A 55 -5.69 6.84 -12.37
C TYR A 55 -6.76 5.73 -12.30
N ILE A 56 -7.56 5.72 -11.23
CA ILE A 56 -8.66 4.75 -11.08
C ILE A 56 -9.73 4.99 -12.14
N GLU A 57 -10.14 6.24 -12.36
CA GLU A 57 -11.09 6.59 -13.41
C GLU A 57 -10.60 6.16 -14.79
N ASP A 58 -9.33 6.40 -15.10
CA ASP A 58 -8.75 5.99 -16.38
C ASP A 58 -8.74 4.46 -16.54
N LEU A 59 -8.48 3.71 -15.46
CA LEU A 59 -8.60 2.25 -15.47
C LEU A 59 -10.04 1.79 -15.74
N LEU A 60 -11.01 2.40 -15.06
CA LEU A 60 -12.44 2.07 -15.22
C LEU A 60 -12.95 2.39 -16.63
N LYS A 61 -12.59 3.56 -17.18
CA LYS A 61 -12.92 3.98 -18.56
C LYS A 61 -12.38 3.00 -19.59
N ASN A 62 -11.23 2.39 -19.35
CA ASN A 62 -10.63 1.41 -20.26
C ASN A 62 -11.27 0.01 -20.14
N GLN A 63 -11.92 -0.32 -19.02
CA GLN A 63 -12.55 -1.63 -18.79
C GLN A 63 -14.03 -1.66 -19.16
N ILE A 64 -14.72 -0.52 -19.15
CA ILE A 64 -16.16 -0.43 -19.36
C ILE A 64 -16.45 0.55 -20.50
N GLU A 65 -16.96 0.01 -21.62
CA GLU A 65 -17.18 0.75 -22.89
C GLU A 65 -18.30 1.82 -22.83
N ASP A 66 -19.14 1.87 -21.79
CA ASP A 66 -20.22 2.87 -21.66
C ASP A 66 -20.40 3.30 -20.19
N ILE A 67 -20.23 4.61 -19.94
CA ILE A 67 -20.14 5.19 -18.60
C ILE A 67 -21.48 5.82 -18.23
N ASP A 68 -22.25 5.09 -17.44
CA ASP A 68 -23.10 5.69 -16.42
C ASP A 68 -22.95 4.81 -15.19
N TYR A 69 -21.85 4.97 -14.47
CA TYR A 69 -21.56 4.21 -13.24
C TYR A 69 -22.61 4.63 -12.21
N PRO A 70 -23.56 3.76 -11.85
CA PRO A 70 -24.41 4.07 -10.72
C PRO A 70 -23.52 4.05 -9.47
N LEU A 71 -23.63 5.08 -8.65
CA LEU A 71 -23.08 5.11 -7.28
C LEU A 71 -23.91 4.19 -6.37
N ASP A 72 -24.09 2.94 -6.79
CA ASP A 72 -24.77 1.89 -6.04
C ASP A 72 -23.76 0.87 -5.53
N GLU A 73 -24.26 -0.18 -4.86
CA GLU A 73 -23.43 -1.24 -4.27
C GLU A 73 -22.54 -1.94 -5.32
N GLU A 74 -22.96 -1.99 -6.60
CA GLU A 74 -22.18 -2.58 -7.68
C GLU A 74 -21.01 -1.67 -8.06
N GLY A 75 -21.25 -0.35 -8.12
CA GLY A 75 -20.20 0.65 -8.30
C GLY A 75 -19.13 0.63 -7.21
N GLU A 76 -19.53 0.58 -5.95
CA GLU A 76 -18.61 0.47 -4.80
C GLU A 76 -17.80 -0.84 -4.84
N THR A 77 -18.43 -1.95 -5.22
CA THR A 77 -17.75 -3.25 -5.35
C THR A 77 -16.65 -3.18 -6.40
N ILE A 78 -16.94 -2.63 -7.59
CA ILE A 78 -15.93 -2.53 -8.65
C ILE A 78 -14.78 -1.60 -8.23
N LEU A 79 -15.09 -0.48 -7.57
CA LEU A 79 -14.05 0.43 -7.05
C LEU A 79 -13.14 -0.28 -6.04
N PHE A 80 -13.73 -1.08 -5.15
CA PHE A 80 -12.96 -1.88 -4.20
C PHE A 80 -12.05 -2.89 -4.92
N GLU A 81 -12.57 -3.63 -5.91
CA GLU A 81 -11.78 -4.56 -6.70
C GLU A 81 -10.61 -3.88 -7.45
N GLN A 82 -10.84 -2.71 -8.05
CA GLN A 82 -9.75 -1.96 -8.69
C GLN A 82 -8.72 -1.49 -7.67
N SER A 83 -9.17 -1.12 -6.46
CA SER A 83 -8.28 -0.72 -5.37
C SER A 83 -7.36 -1.85 -4.96
N GLU A 84 -7.89 -3.07 -4.85
CA GLU A 84 -7.11 -4.27 -4.55
C GLU A 84 -6.09 -4.53 -5.64
N TYR A 85 -6.51 -4.50 -6.91
CA TYR A 85 -5.61 -4.69 -8.05
C TYR A 85 -4.44 -3.69 -8.05
N ILE A 86 -4.72 -2.40 -7.82
CA ILE A 86 -3.68 -1.35 -7.74
C ILE A 86 -2.77 -1.58 -6.53
N SER A 87 -3.33 -1.98 -5.40
CA SER A 87 -2.58 -2.22 -4.16
C SER A 87 -1.62 -3.41 -4.29
N ASP A 88 -2.06 -4.48 -4.95
CA ASP A 88 -1.21 -5.62 -5.28
C ASP A 88 -0.06 -5.22 -6.22
N ALA A 89 -0.37 -4.47 -7.29
CA ALA A 89 0.63 -3.96 -8.22
C ALA A 89 1.66 -3.04 -7.53
N LEU A 90 1.21 -2.22 -6.58
CA LEU A 90 2.08 -1.39 -5.75
C LEU A 90 3.02 -2.22 -4.89
N ILE A 91 2.52 -3.27 -4.21
CA ILE A 91 3.34 -4.17 -3.40
C ILE A 91 4.40 -4.88 -4.27
N ASP A 92 4.00 -5.35 -5.44
CA ASP A 92 4.92 -6.01 -6.36
C ASP A 92 5.98 -5.03 -6.91
N ASN A 93 5.62 -3.79 -7.21
CA ASN A 93 6.57 -2.76 -7.60
C ASN A 93 7.61 -2.47 -6.50
N ILE A 94 7.16 -2.36 -5.24
CA ILE A 94 8.05 -2.20 -4.09
C ILE A 94 8.98 -3.42 -3.97
N ARG A 95 8.44 -4.64 -4.10
CA ARG A 95 9.25 -5.86 -4.07
C ARG A 95 10.32 -5.85 -5.15
N GLU A 96 9.95 -5.60 -6.41
CA GLU A 96 10.90 -5.56 -7.52
C GLU A 96 11.99 -4.51 -7.32
N PHE A 97 11.63 -3.32 -6.81
CA PHE A 97 12.60 -2.28 -6.51
C PHE A 97 13.60 -2.75 -5.45
N LEU A 98 13.10 -3.34 -4.37
CA LEU A 98 13.92 -3.83 -3.27
C LEU A 98 14.84 -4.97 -3.68
N GLU A 99 14.33 -5.93 -4.45
CA GLU A 99 15.11 -7.02 -5.03
C GLU A 99 16.23 -6.47 -5.92
N ARG A 100 15.92 -5.57 -6.86
CA ARG A 100 16.93 -5.00 -7.78
C ARG A 100 17.96 -4.11 -7.08
N ARG A 101 17.54 -3.28 -6.14
CA ARG A 101 18.39 -2.25 -5.52
C ARG A 101 19.21 -2.77 -4.34
N TYR A 102 18.67 -3.75 -3.62
CA TYR A 102 19.15 -4.17 -2.33
C TYR A 102 19.30 -5.70 -2.18
N ASN A 103 18.88 -6.49 -3.16
CA ASN A 103 19.00 -7.94 -3.16
C ASN A 103 18.34 -8.56 -1.91
N ILE A 104 17.11 -8.13 -1.63
CA ILE A 104 16.26 -8.61 -0.53
C ILE A 104 15.24 -9.57 -1.11
N ASP A 105 15.33 -10.84 -0.75
CA ASP A 105 14.40 -11.87 -1.25
C ASP A 105 13.22 -12.10 -0.29
N ASP A 106 13.39 -11.71 0.97
CA ASP A 106 12.41 -11.97 2.03
C ASP A 106 11.62 -10.70 2.35
N PHE A 107 10.56 -10.48 1.58
CA PHE A 107 9.68 -9.32 1.65
C PHE A 107 8.21 -9.74 1.77
N HIS A 108 7.51 -9.17 2.74
CA HIS A 108 6.09 -9.37 2.97
C HIS A 108 5.39 -8.02 3.04
N GLY A 109 4.56 -7.72 2.06
CA GLY A 109 3.63 -6.59 2.07
C GLY A 109 2.21 -7.07 2.35
N ALA A 110 1.46 -6.27 3.11
CA ALA A 110 0.02 -6.42 3.27
C ALA A 110 -0.63 -5.05 3.29
N TYR A 111 -1.86 -4.94 2.81
CA TYR A 111 -2.64 -3.73 2.92
C TYR A 111 -4.02 -4.02 3.50
N ASP A 112 -4.68 -2.96 3.98
CA ASP A 112 -6.11 -2.99 4.26
C ASP A 112 -6.73 -1.64 3.84
N ILE A 113 -7.84 -1.70 3.11
CA ILE A 113 -8.51 -0.52 2.54
C ILE A 113 -9.51 0.01 3.57
N TYR A 114 -9.39 1.29 3.96
CA TYR A 114 -10.28 1.92 4.95
C TYR A 114 -11.27 2.91 4.34
N LYS A 115 -11.06 3.29 3.07
CA LYS A 115 -11.92 4.24 2.37
C LYS A 115 -11.93 3.92 0.89
N VAL A 116 -13.12 3.83 0.32
CA VAL A 116 -13.35 3.75 -1.13
C VAL A 116 -14.39 4.82 -1.47
N SER A 117 -13.96 5.85 -2.19
CA SER A 117 -14.83 6.94 -2.63
C SER A 117 -14.23 7.59 -3.88
N LEU A 118 -15.06 7.87 -4.89
CA LEU A 118 -14.62 8.64 -6.06
C LEU A 118 -14.42 10.12 -5.74
N GLU A 119 -15.09 10.65 -4.71
CA GLU A 119 -14.96 12.05 -4.30
C GLU A 119 -13.76 12.26 -3.37
N GLU A 120 -13.61 11.40 -2.37
CA GLU A 120 -12.58 11.54 -1.33
C GLU A 120 -11.31 10.72 -1.61
N GLY A 121 -11.37 9.86 -2.63
CA GLY A 121 -10.34 8.92 -3.03
C GLY A 121 -10.24 7.67 -2.20
N ILE A 122 -9.35 6.79 -2.64
CA ILE A 122 -9.21 5.44 -2.08
C ILE A 122 -8.03 5.44 -1.12
N GLY A 123 -8.31 5.13 0.14
CA GLY A 123 -7.33 5.13 1.22
C GLY A 123 -7.05 3.72 1.73
N LEU A 124 -5.76 3.39 1.86
CA LEU A 124 -5.31 2.11 2.40
C LEU A 124 -4.16 2.30 3.40
N THR A 125 -4.07 1.38 4.37
CA THR A 125 -2.89 1.24 5.21
C THR A 125 -2.03 0.10 4.68
N LEU A 126 -0.82 0.42 4.23
CA LEU A 126 0.20 -0.52 3.78
C LEU A 126 1.16 -0.84 4.93
N THR A 127 1.43 -2.12 5.12
CA THR A 127 2.40 -2.63 6.11
C THR A 127 3.41 -3.54 5.46
N LEU A 128 4.69 -3.31 5.73
CA LEU A 128 5.81 -4.00 5.09
C LEU A 128 6.72 -4.64 6.12
N SER A 129 7.11 -5.90 5.90
CA SER A 129 8.12 -6.60 6.68
C SER A 129 9.16 -7.23 5.76
N PHE A 130 10.36 -7.41 6.31
CA PHE A 130 11.52 -7.93 5.59
C PHE A 130 12.01 -9.22 6.26
N GLY A 131 11.17 -10.27 6.20
CA GLY A 131 11.44 -11.61 6.71
C GLY A 131 11.25 -11.86 8.22
N GLN A 132 10.99 -10.82 9.01
CA GLN A 132 10.83 -10.99 10.46
C GLN A 132 9.37 -11.16 10.90
N VAL A 133 8.41 -10.80 10.04
CA VAL A 133 6.99 -10.86 10.35
C VAL A 133 6.22 -11.43 9.15
N LYS A 134 5.43 -12.47 9.41
CA LYS A 134 4.58 -13.11 8.40
C LYS A 134 3.50 -12.16 7.89
N ASN A 135 3.11 -12.35 6.62
CA ASN A 135 2.07 -11.58 5.94
C ASN A 135 0.77 -11.43 6.76
N GLU A 136 0.25 -12.51 7.35
CA GLU A 136 -0.98 -12.47 8.18
C GLU A 136 -0.91 -11.44 9.33
N ARG A 137 0.27 -11.26 9.93
CA ARG A 137 0.47 -10.29 11.01
C ARG A 137 0.63 -8.87 10.48
N CYS A 138 1.16 -8.69 9.26
CA CYS A 138 1.15 -7.41 8.56
C CYS A 138 -0.31 -6.99 8.30
N TYR A 139 -1.12 -7.88 7.71
CA TYR A 139 -2.55 -7.62 7.44
C TYR A 139 -3.32 -7.24 8.70
N LYS A 140 -3.23 -8.04 9.77
CA LYS A 140 -3.88 -7.73 11.06
C LYS A 140 -3.49 -6.37 11.64
N LEU A 141 -2.25 -5.93 11.41
CA LEU A 141 -1.80 -4.62 11.87
C LEU A 141 -2.41 -3.51 11.01
N ALA A 142 -2.46 -3.68 9.69
CA ALA A 142 -3.11 -2.74 8.79
C ALA A 142 -4.58 -2.52 9.18
N SER A 143 -5.35 -3.61 9.35
CA SER A 143 -6.75 -3.52 9.79
C SER A 143 -6.92 -2.87 11.16
N SER A 144 -6.07 -3.22 12.14
CA SER A 144 -6.15 -2.58 13.45
C SER A 144 -5.83 -1.08 13.42
N ILE A 145 -5.05 -0.61 12.45
CA ILE A 145 -4.79 0.83 12.26
C ILE A 145 -6.01 1.50 11.64
N ASN A 146 -6.62 0.86 10.64
CA ASN A 146 -7.84 1.33 9.99
C ASN A 146 -9.00 1.48 10.97
N ASP A 147 -9.23 0.47 11.82
CA ASP A 147 -10.27 0.49 12.85
C ASP A 147 -10.14 1.71 13.78
N ARG A 148 -8.91 2.14 14.07
CA ARG A 148 -8.66 3.33 14.90
C ARG A 148 -8.93 4.62 14.14
N ASN A 149 -8.64 4.65 12.84
CA ASN A 149 -8.91 5.83 12.00
C ASN A 149 -10.41 6.05 11.81
N ILE A 150 -11.22 4.98 11.73
CA ILE A 150 -12.68 5.07 11.58
C ILE A 150 -13.36 5.55 12.89
N GLN A 151 -12.75 5.31 14.05
CA GLN A 151 -13.28 5.72 15.37
C GLN A 151 -12.83 7.12 15.83
N SER A 152 -11.99 7.81 15.05
CA SER A 152 -11.42 9.13 15.38
C SER A 152 -12.19 10.25 14.69
#